data_AF-A0A0F9U4B7-F1
#
_entry.id   AF-A0A0F9U4B7-F1
#
_cell.length_a   1.000
_cell.length_b   1.000
_cell.length_c   1.000
_cell.angle_alpha   90.00
_cell.angle_beta   90.00
_cell.angle_gamma   90.00
#
_symmetry.space_group_name_H-M   'P 1'
#
loop_
_entity.id
_entity.type
_entity.pdbx_description
1 polymer ?
#
loop_
_entity_poly.entity_id
_entity_poly.type
_entity_poly.pdbx_seq_one_letter_code
_entity_poly.pdbx_strand_id
1 'polypeptide(L)'
;MLIKQKPEKGTIVAVKLISGDEIVGKIERLNATELVVSKPIAIGLSPQGVGFAPFMLSAAEDATLTFKLEQVITYVQAREEIKNAYIQSTSGITPAGAGSLPEGLVGA
;
A
#
# COMPACT_ATOMS: atom_id res chain seq x y z
N MET A 1 -20.10 11.44 17.64
CA MET A 1 -18.84 10.69 17.75
C MET A 1 -18.69 9.85 16.49
N LEU A 2 -17.69 10.13 15.64
CA LEU A 2 -17.36 9.27 14.50
C LEU A 2 -16.50 8.11 15.03
N ILE A 3 -17.08 6.93 15.18
CA ILE A 3 -16.29 5.70 15.25
C ILE A 3 -15.70 5.53 13.86
N LYS A 4 -14.41 5.80 13.68
CA LYS A 4 -13.72 5.46 12.42
C LYS A 4 -13.88 3.95 12.25
N GLN A 5 -14.70 3.55 11.27
CA GLN A 5 -14.88 2.14 10.94
C GLN A 5 -13.51 1.54 10.60
N LYS A 6 -13.25 0.34 11.11
CA LYS A 6 -12.07 -0.42 10.68
C LYS A 6 -12.15 -0.59 9.16
N PRO A 7 -11.05 -0.40 8.42
CA PRO A 7 -11.02 -0.67 6.98
C PRO A 7 -11.57 -2.06 6.66
N GLU A 8 -12.51 -2.12 5.73
CA GLU A 8 -13.17 -3.37 5.31
C GLU A 8 -12.51 -3.99 4.08
N LYS A 9 -12.95 -5.19 3.70
CA LYS A 9 -12.49 -5.86 2.48
C LYS A 9 -12.65 -4.95 1.26
N GLY A 10 -11.63 -4.92 0.41
CA GLY A 10 -11.58 -4.06 -0.79
C GLY A 10 -11.00 -2.68 -0.54
N THR A 11 -10.83 -2.26 0.72
CA THR A 11 -10.18 -0.99 1.05
C THR A 11 -8.70 -1.03 0.68
N ILE A 12 -8.20 0.01 0.02
CA ILE A 12 -6.75 0.21 -0.15
C ILE A 12 -6.21 0.84 1.13
N VAL A 13 -5.27 0.16 1.78
CA VAL A 13 -4.68 0.59 3.04
C VAL A 13 -3.20 0.87 2.91
N ALA A 14 -2.76 1.93 3.60
CA ALA A 14 -1.36 2.17 3.90
C ALA A 14 -1.04 1.50 5.24
N VAL A 15 0.08 0.80 5.31
CA VAL A 15 0.49 -0.01 6.45
C VAL A 15 1.93 0.31 6.79
N LYS A 16 2.18 0.69 8.05
CA LYS A 16 3.54 0.86 8.59
C LYS A 16 3.94 -0.39 9.36
N LEU A 17 5.02 -1.05 8.95
CA LEU A 17 5.54 -2.24 9.60
C LEU A 17 6.56 -1.89 10.68
N ILE A 18 6.79 -2.83 11.61
CA ILE A 18 7.81 -2.68 12.66
C ILE A 18 9.23 -2.55 12.08
N SER A 19 9.49 -3.13 10.91
CA SER A 19 10.76 -2.98 10.19
C SER A 19 11.07 -1.52 9.78
N GLY A 20 10.05 -0.65 9.79
CA GLY A 20 10.13 0.69 9.24
C GLY A 20 9.61 0.79 7.81
N ASP A 21 9.34 -0.33 7.14
CA ASP A 21 8.76 -0.32 5.79
C ASP A 21 7.34 0.23 5.81
N GLU A 22 7.00 0.96 4.74
CA GLU A 22 5.63 1.37 4.47
C GLU A 22 5.14 0.69 3.19
N ILE A 23 4.00 0.02 3.29
CA ILE A 23 3.39 -0.69 2.16
C ILE A 23 1.98 -0.17 1.89
N VAL A 24 1.53 -0.36 0.66
CA VAL A 24 0.14 -0.15 0.23
C VAL A 24 -0.39 -1.43 -0.35
N GLY A 25 -1.61 -1.81 0.03
CA GLY A 25 -2.27 -3.01 -0.48
C GLY A 25 -3.77 -2.95 -0.32
N LYS A 26 -4.49 -3.80 -1.06
CA LYS A 26 -5.94 -3.95 -0.92
C LYS A 26 -6.27 -5.02 0.11
N ILE A 27 -7.12 -4.71 1.09
CA ILE A 27 -7.55 -5.70 2.10
C ILE A 27 -8.35 -6.81 1.43
N GLU A 28 -7.91 -8.04 1.63
CA GLU A 28 -8.69 -9.25 1.34
C GLU A 28 -9.37 -9.80 2.59
N ARG A 29 -8.70 -9.68 3.75
CA ARG A 29 -9.22 -10.09 5.06
C ARG A 29 -8.53 -9.33 6.18
N LEU A 30 -9.28 -8.94 7.21
CA LEU A 30 -8.76 -8.42 8.47
C LEU A 30 -9.43 -9.17 9.62
N ASN A 31 -8.65 -9.79 10.50
CA ASN A 31 -9.16 -10.47 11.70
C ASN A 31 -8.39 -10.00 12.95
N ALA A 32 -8.50 -10.72 14.06
CA ALA A 32 -7.88 -10.34 15.33
C ALA A 32 -6.34 -10.42 15.32
N THR A 33 -5.74 -11.23 14.45
CA THR A 33 -4.29 -11.53 14.46
C THR A 33 -3.60 -11.28 13.12
N GLU A 34 -4.36 -11.14 12.04
CA GLU A 34 -3.84 -11.07 10.68
C GLU A 34 -4.48 -9.94 9.86
N LEU A 35 -3.65 -9.30 9.05
CA LEU A 35 -4.03 -8.44 7.94
C LEU A 35 -3.59 -9.12 6.64
N VAL A 36 -4.54 -9.47 5.78
CA VAL A 36 -4.29 -10.09 4.49
C VAL A 36 -4.53 -9.07 3.39
N VAL A 37 -3.51 -8.82 2.56
CA VAL A 37 -3.57 -7.84 1.47
C VAL A 37 -3.11 -8.43 0.15
N SER A 38 -3.78 -8.06 -0.93
CA SER A 38 -3.39 -8.41 -2.31
C SER A 38 -2.42 -7.38 -2.89
N LYS A 39 -1.49 -7.83 -3.74
CA LYS A 39 -0.57 -6.99 -4.54
C LYS A 39 0.15 -5.91 -3.74
N PRO A 40 0.75 -6.21 -2.57
CA PRO A 40 1.38 -5.19 -1.76
C PRO A 40 2.59 -4.58 -2.47
N ILE A 41 2.65 -3.25 -2.47
CA ILE A 41 3.78 -2.47 -2.97
C ILE A 41 4.40 -1.68 -1.82
N ALA A 42 5.72 -1.57 -1.80
CA ALA A 42 6.46 -0.75 -0.86
C ALA A 42 6.52 0.70 -1.37
N ILE A 43 6.45 1.66 -0.44
CA ILE A 43 6.71 3.08 -0.70
C ILE A 43 8.16 3.38 -0.32
N GLY A 44 8.94 3.86 -1.28
CA GLY A 44 10.30 4.33 -1.06
C GLY A 44 10.40 5.84 -1.25
N LEU A 45 11.24 6.49 -0.44
CA LEU A 45 11.70 7.86 -0.67
C LEU A 45 13.03 7.81 -1.42
N SER A 46 13.11 8.53 -2.54
CA SER A 46 14.33 8.72 -3.33
C SER A 46 14.63 10.21 -3.49
N PRO A 47 15.83 10.61 -3.93
CA PRO A 47 16.12 12.00 -4.28
C PRO A 47 15.18 12.56 -5.36
N GLN A 48 14.59 11.70 -6.19
CA GLN A 48 13.61 12.05 -7.22
C GLN A 48 12.17 12.10 -6.70
N GLY A 49 11.96 11.87 -5.40
CA GLY A 49 10.65 11.87 -4.75
C GLY A 49 10.20 10.48 -4.30
N VAL A 50 8.91 10.36 -4.02
CA VAL A 50 8.29 9.12 -3.55
C VAL A 50 8.03 8.18 -4.74
N GLY A 51 8.42 6.92 -4.61
CA GLY A 51 8.23 5.88 -5.62
C GLY A 51 7.65 4.60 -5.05
N PHE A 52 7.15 3.73 -5.95
CA PHE A 52 6.66 2.40 -5.60
C PHE A 52 7.61 1.32 -6.09
N ALA A 53 7.79 0.28 -5.28
CA ALA A 53 8.53 -0.92 -5.62
C ALA A 53 7.75 -2.17 -5.18
N PRO A 54 8.01 -3.36 -5.76
CA PRO A 54 7.46 -4.60 -5.23
C PRO A 54 7.89 -4.78 -3.78
N PHE A 55 6.96 -5.14 -2.89
CA PHE A 55 7.31 -5.40 -1.49
C PHE A 55 8.18 -6.65 -1.32
N MET A 56 7.96 -7.68 -2.15
CA MET A 56 8.73 -8.92 -2.12
C MET A 56 9.15 -9.30 -3.54
N LEU A 57 10.44 -9.10 -3.85
CA LEU A 57 10.99 -9.28 -5.21
C LEU A 57 10.96 -10.74 -5.70
N SER A 58 10.88 -11.70 -4.79
CA SER A 58 10.83 -13.13 -5.09
C SER A 58 9.41 -13.69 -5.17
N ALA A 59 8.38 -12.88 -4.94
CA ALA A 59 6.98 -13.29 -5.02
C ALA A 59 6.36 -12.96 -6.39
N ALA A 60 5.27 -13.64 -6.72
CA ALA A 60 4.45 -13.26 -7.87
C ALA A 60 3.85 -11.86 -7.68
N GLU A 61 3.71 -11.10 -8.77
CA GLU A 61 3.19 -9.71 -8.73
C GLU A 61 1.73 -9.64 -8.25
N ASP A 62 0.94 -10.70 -8.47
CA ASP A 62 -0.46 -10.80 -8.06
C ASP A 62 -0.67 -11.46 -6.69
N ALA A 63 0.43 -11.74 -5.96
CA ALA A 63 0.38 -12.46 -4.70
C ALA A 63 -0.49 -11.76 -3.65
N THR A 64 -1.17 -12.58 -2.85
CA THR A 64 -1.83 -12.15 -1.62
C THR A 64 -0.98 -12.55 -0.44
N LEU A 65 -0.57 -11.56 0.36
CA LEU A 65 0.32 -11.75 1.50
C LEU A 65 -0.43 -11.61 2.82
N THR A 66 -0.04 -12.43 3.79
CA THR A 66 -0.59 -12.39 5.15
C THR A 66 0.44 -11.76 6.08
N PHE A 67 0.05 -10.66 6.71
CA PHE A 67 0.84 -9.96 7.72
C PHE A 67 0.28 -10.30 9.10
N LYS A 68 1.14 -10.75 10.01
CA LYS A 68 0.79 -10.85 11.43
C LYS A 68 0.60 -9.45 11.97
N LEU A 69 -0.53 -9.15 12.62
CA LEU A 69 -0.82 -7.82 13.15
C LEU A 69 0.20 -7.37 14.21
N GLU A 70 0.83 -8.31 14.91
CA GLU A 70 1.96 -8.03 15.82
C GLU A 70 3.19 -7.43 15.11
N GLN A 71 3.29 -7.55 13.78
CA GLN A 71 4.36 -6.97 12.97
C GLN A 71 3.94 -5.64 12.31
N VAL A 72 2.73 -5.18 12.57
CA VAL A 72 2.15 -3.96 12.03
C VAL A 72 2.08 -2.90 13.13
N ILE A 73 2.74 -1.76 12.91
CA ILE A 73 2.66 -0.61 13.82
C ILE A 73 1.28 0.03 13.72
N THR A 74 0.85 0.30 12.48
CA THR A 74 -0.45 0.92 12.20
C THR A 74 -0.87 0.65 10.77
N TYR A 75 -2.16 0.74 10.52
CA TYR A 75 -2.74 0.72 9.19
C TYR A 75 -3.93 1.67 9.13
N VAL A 76 -4.12 2.28 7.98
CA VAL A 76 -5.21 3.22 7.73
C VAL A 76 -5.59 3.15 6.25
N GLN A 77 -6.81 3.55 5.91
CA GLN A 77 -7.17 3.79 4.51
C GLN A 77 -6.15 4.73 3.87
N ALA A 78 -5.63 4.35 2.71
CA ALA A 78 -4.70 5.17 1.95
C ALA A 78 -5.39 6.46 1.47
N ARG A 79 -4.64 7.57 1.43
CA ARG A 79 -5.11 8.81 0.81
C ARG A 79 -5.41 8.60 -0.68
N GLU A 80 -6.30 9.41 -1.22
CA GLU A 80 -6.83 9.27 -2.59
C GLU A 80 -5.72 9.22 -3.65
N GLU A 81 -4.66 10.03 -3.52
CA GLU A 81 -3.55 10.06 -4.46
C GLU A 81 -2.77 8.74 -4.48
N ILE A 82 -2.56 8.15 -3.29
CA ILE A 82 -1.85 6.87 -3.13
C ILE A 82 -2.73 5.71 -3.61
N LYS A 83 -4.02 5.76 -3.33
CA LYS A 83 -4.99 4.80 -3.83
C LYS A 83 -4.98 4.74 -5.35
N ASN A 84 -5.04 5.91 -6.00
CA ASN A 84 -5.04 5.99 -7.47
C ASN A 84 -3.74 5.48 -8.06
N ALA A 85 -2.60 5.87 -7.49
CA ALA A 85 -1.31 5.37 -7.94
C ALA A 85 -1.15 3.86 -7.74
N TYR A 86 -1.65 3.31 -6.63
CA TYR A 86 -1.66 1.86 -6.38
C TYR A 86 -2.49 1.13 -7.44
N ILE A 87 -3.69 1.63 -7.77
CA ILE A 87 -4.54 1.03 -8.81
C ILE A 87 -3.82 1.08 -10.17
N GLN A 88 -3.19 2.20 -10.48
CA GLN A 88 -2.43 2.39 -11.70
C GLN A 88 -1.27 1.38 -11.81
N SER A 89 -0.46 1.21 -10.75
CA SER A 89 0.67 0.29 -10.76
C SER A 89 0.27 -1.18 -10.75
N THR A 90 -0.89 -1.54 -10.17
CA THR A 90 -1.30 -2.94 -9.97
C THR A 90 -2.35 -3.45 -10.97
N SER A 91 -2.86 -2.58 -11.85
CA SER A 91 -3.83 -2.93 -12.89
C SER A 91 -3.20 -3.48 -14.17
N GLY A 92 -1.88 -3.35 -14.34
CA GLY A 92 -1.19 -3.72 -15.58
C GLY A 92 -1.44 -2.76 -16.75
N ILE A 93 -2.14 -1.65 -16.52
CA ILE A 93 -2.33 -0.58 -17.50
C ILE A 93 -1.15 0.37 -17.33
N THR A 94 -0.17 0.33 -18.25
CA THR A 94 0.83 1.39 -18.36
C THR A 94 0.13 2.65 -18.86
N PRO A 95 -0.07 3.70 -18.04
CA PRO A 95 -0.38 5.00 -18.59
C PRO A 95 0.88 5.44 -19.34
N ALA A 96 0.74 5.90 -20.58
CA ALA A 96 1.84 6.49 -21.31
C ALA A 96 2.44 7.65 -20.48
N GLY A 97 3.53 7.37 -19.74
CA GLY A 97 4.26 8.34 -18.92
C GLY A 97 4.38 8.12 -17.41
N ALA A 98 4.02 6.97 -16.81
CA ALA A 98 4.06 6.82 -15.34
C ALA A 98 5.29 6.06 -14.81
N GLY A 99 6.35 6.81 -14.49
CA GLY A 99 7.50 6.36 -13.68
C GLY A 99 7.63 7.09 -12.33
N SER A 100 6.66 7.92 -11.96
CA SER A 100 6.69 8.70 -10.72
C SER A 100 5.28 8.97 -10.21
N LEU A 101 5.13 9.02 -8.89
CA LEU A 101 3.93 9.54 -8.24
C LEU A 101 3.75 11.03 -8.59
N PRO A 102 2.50 11.54 -8.61
CA PRO A 102 2.25 12.95 -8.93
C PRO A 102 3.06 13.89 -8.02
N GLU A 103 3.61 14.95 -8.62
CA GLU A 103 4.56 15.91 -8.01
C GLU A 103 4.08 16.54 -6.69
N GLY A 104 2.78 16.51 -6.40
CA GLY A 104 2.19 17.04 -5.16
C GLY A 104 2.49 16.28 -3.87
N LEU A 105 3.27 15.18 -3.94
CA LEU A 105 3.78 14.48 -2.75
C LEU A 105 5.23 14.83 -2.43
N VAL A 106 5.86 15.65 -3.28
CA VAL A 106 7.23 16.14 -3.16
C VAL A 106 7.15 17.58 -2.65
N GLY A 107 6.73 17.77 -1.39
CA GLY A 107 6.74 19.10 -0.78
C GLY A 107 5.57 19.37 0.16
N ALA A 108 5.72 18.93 1.40
CA ALA A 108 5.27 19.62 2.61
C ALA A 108 6.22 19.21 3.76
#